data_AF-A0A8D5JSD1-F1
#
_entry.id   AF-A0A8D5JSD1-F1
#
_cell.length_a   1.000
_cell.length_b   1.000
_cell.length_c   1.000
_cell.angle_alpha   90.00
_cell.angle_beta   90.00
_cell.angle_gamma   90.00
#
_symmetry.space_group_name_H-M   'P 1'
#
loop_
_entity.id
_entity.type
_entity.pdbx_description
1 polymer ?
#
loop_
_entity_poly.entity_id
_entity_poly.type
_entity_poly.pdbx_seq_one_letter_code
_entity_poly.pdbx_strand_id
1 'polypeptide(L)'
;MNEIIFGILCFSGLQLILVTLIVAAKKTLLPGGEVAITVNEDKQFSTSPGGKLLTTLAGHGVILSSACGGGGSCGQCRCIVREGGGSILPTERGQINNRDARNGVRLSCQVPVKRDMLIEVPPEMLDARKWLCTVQSNRNVATFIKELVLKLPEDEEVNFRAGGYIQIEVPPHTLEYRNFDIDERFLSDWTKFKMFQYRSHVYTPVTRAYSMANWPGEKGIIKLNVRIASPPPGSDASLPPDRFPPISSTCNRETR
;
A
#
# COMPACT_ATOMS: atom_id res chain seq x y z
N MET A 1 54.65 11.99 31.69
CA MET A 1 54.05 11.41 30.47
C MET A 1 53.34 10.09 30.78
N ASN A 2 54.01 9.13 31.46
CA ASN A 2 53.38 7.86 31.87
C ASN A 2 52.14 8.01 32.77
N GLU A 3 52.16 8.91 33.77
CA GLU A 3 51.00 9.19 34.64
C GLU A 3 49.74 9.65 33.87
N ILE A 4 49.94 10.50 32.85
CA ILE A 4 48.85 11.01 32.02
C ILE A 4 48.29 9.90 31.13
N ILE A 5 49.16 9.07 30.55
CA ILE A 5 48.77 7.91 29.74
C ILE A 5 47.97 6.91 30.59
N PHE A 6 48.41 6.66 31.83
CA PHE A 6 47.73 5.76 32.76
C PHE A 6 46.34 6.29 33.17
N GLY A 7 46.24 7.60 33.44
CA GLY A 7 44.96 8.26 33.73
C GLY A 7 43.96 8.16 32.57
N ILE A 8 44.41 8.39 31.33
CA ILE A 8 43.57 8.26 30.13
C ILE A 8 43.11 6.82 29.93
N LEU A 9 44.00 5.83 30.12
CA LEU A 9 43.66 4.41 30.01
C LEU A 9 42.64 3.96 31.06
N CYS A 10 42.82 4.36 32.32
CA CYS A 10 41.86 4.04 33.39
C CYS A 10 40.48 4.65 33.12
N PHE A 11 40.43 5.91 32.70
CA PHE A 11 39.17 6.59 32.40
C PHE A 11 38.44 5.97 31.20
N SER A 12 39.18 5.69 30.11
CA SER A 12 38.62 5.00 28.93
C SER A 12 38.17 3.58 29.26
N GLY A 13 38.93 2.85 30.08
CA GLY A 13 38.57 1.51 30.55
C GLY A 13 37.27 1.51 31.34
N LEU A 14 37.11 2.46 32.27
CA LEU A 14 35.87 2.61 33.04
C LEU A 14 34.67 2.89 32.13
N GLN A 15 34.83 3.77 31.14
CA GLN A 15 33.77 4.07 30.16
C GLN A 15 33.39 2.85 29.33
N LEU A 16 34.38 2.09 28.84
CA LEU A 16 34.13 0.86 28.08
C LEU A 16 33.42 -0.20 28.92
N ILE A 17 33.81 -0.37 30.18
CA ILE A 17 33.14 -1.29 31.12
C ILE A 17 31.67 -0.89 31.29
N LEU A 18 31.39 0.39 31.52
CA LEU A 18 30.02 0.89 31.69
C LEU A 18 29.17 0.66 30.43
N VAL A 19 29.71 0.98 29.25
CA VAL A 19 29.00 0.76 27.97
C VAL A 19 28.74 -0.73 27.75
N THR A 20 29.71 -1.59 28.05
CA THR A 20 29.57 -3.04 27.89
C THR A 20 28.48 -3.59 28.81
N LEU A 21 28.42 -3.12 30.07
CA LEU A 21 27.40 -3.50 31.03
C LEU A 21 26.00 -3.07 30.58
N ILE A 22 25.85 -1.85 30.05
CA ILE A 22 24.58 -1.37 29.49
C ILE A 22 24.14 -2.21 28.27
N VAL A 23 25.06 -2.54 27.36
CA VAL A 23 24.75 -3.38 26.19
C VAL A 23 24.35 -4.79 26.59
N ALA A 24 25.05 -5.38 27.56
CA ALA A 24 24.72 -6.70 28.09
C ALA A 24 23.34 -6.70 28.76
N ALA A 25 23.07 -5.73 29.63
CA ALA A 25 21.76 -5.58 30.29
C ALA A 25 20.64 -5.35 29.27
N LYS A 26 20.89 -4.54 28.23
CA LYS A 26 19.93 -4.32 27.14
C LYS A 26 19.61 -5.62 26.40
N LYS A 27 20.61 -6.48 26.16
CA LYS A 27 20.44 -7.77 25.45
C LYS A 27 19.64 -8.80 26.27
N THR A 28 19.79 -8.83 27.59
CA THR A 28 19.05 -9.74 28.47
C THR A 28 17.66 -9.24 28.85
N LEU A 29 17.48 -7.92 29.01
CA LEU A 29 16.20 -7.34 29.46
C LEU A 29 15.23 -7.02 28.32
N LEU A 30 15.73 -6.74 27.11
CA LEU A 30 14.84 -6.64 25.95
C LEU A 30 14.58 -8.04 25.40
N PRO A 31 13.31 -8.39 25.09
CA PRO A 31 13.00 -9.60 24.37
C PRO A 31 13.61 -9.51 22.97
N GLY A 32 14.84 -10.00 22.83
CA GLY A 32 15.54 -10.22 21.58
C GLY A 32 15.26 -11.64 21.12
N GLY A 33 14.06 -11.87 20.62
CA GLY A 33 13.64 -13.15 20.06
C GLY A 33 12.80 -12.92 18.82
N GLU A 34 12.76 -13.93 17.94
CA GLU A 34 11.72 -13.96 16.91
C GLU A 34 10.35 -13.91 17.57
N VAL A 35 9.51 -13.03 17.05
CA VAL A 35 8.14 -12.84 17.52
C VAL A 35 7.22 -13.72 16.68
N ALA A 36 6.38 -14.50 17.33
CA ALA A 36 5.37 -15.30 16.66
C ALA A 36 4.09 -14.47 16.45
N ILE A 37 3.63 -14.40 15.21
CA ILE A 37 2.33 -13.82 14.87
C ILE A 37 1.43 -14.94 14.38
N THR A 38 0.30 -15.12 15.08
CA THR A 38 -0.75 -16.06 14.70
C THR A 38 -1.91 -15.29 14.07
N VAL A 39 -2.25 -15.62 12.83
CA VAL A 39 -3.32 -15.00 12.05
C VAL A 39 -4.46 -16.00 11.87
N ASN A 40 -5.67 -15.63 12.32
CA ASN A 40 -6.90 -16.43 12.24
C ASN A 40 -6.78 -17.86 12.80
N GLU A 41 -5.88 -18.10 13.76
CA GLU A 41 -5.58 -19.44 14.31
C GLU A 41 -5.00 -20.47 13.31
N ASP A 42 -5.10 -20.22 12.01
CA ASP A 42 -4.65 -21.12 10.95
C ASP A 42 -3.20 -20.87 10.50
N LYS A 43 -2.74 -19.62 10.47
CA LYS A 43 -1.45 -19.23 9.87
C LYS A 43 -0.54 -18.60 10.91
N GLN A 44 0.54 -19.31 11.27
CA GLN A 44 1.57 -18.82 12.19
C GLN A 44 2.89 -18.58 11.45
N PHE A 45 3.52 -17.43 11.69
CA PHE A 45 4.85 -17.13 11.16
C PHE A 45 5.69 -16.38 12.19
N SER A 46 7.02 -16.55 12.10
CA SER A 46 7.98 -15.85 12.96
C SER A 46 8.58 -14.64 12.23
N THR A 47 8.76 -13.54 12.95
CA THR A 47 9.29 -12.28 12.40
C THR A 47 10.24 -11.60 13.38
N SER A 48 11.17 -10.80 12.87
CA SER A 48 11.98 -9.92 13.73
C SER A 48 11.12 -8.78 14.33
N PRO A 49 11.30 -8.46 15.62
CA PRO A 49 10.60 -7.35 16.27
C PRO A 49 11.10 -5.98 15.75
N GLY A 50 10.21 -4.98 15.75
CA GLY A 50 10.51 -3.58 15.41
C GLY A 50 9.80 -3.05 14.16
N GLY A 51 9.29 -3.93 13.30
CA GLY A 51 8.51 -3.55 12.12
C GLY A 51 7.08 -3.09 12.43
N LYS A 52 6.43 -2.48 11.43
CA LYS A 52 4.99 -2.24 11.43
C LYS A 52 4.27 -3.52 11.05
N LEU A 53 3.14 -3.80 11.70
CA LEU A 53 2.37 -5.01 11.45
C LEU A 53 1.93 -5.14 9.98
N LEU A 54 1.55 -4.04 9.32
CA LEU A 54 1.19 -4.04 7.89
C LEU A 54 2.31 -4.56 6.99
N THR A 55 3.54 -4.08 7.17
CA THR A 55 4.68 -4.49 6.33
C THR A 55 5.08 -5.92 6.59
N THR A 56 4.99 -6.35 7.85
CA THR A 56 5.29 -7.72 8.25
C THR A 56 4.28 -8.72 7.67
N LEU A 57 2.98 -8.39 7.72
CA LEU A 57 1.92 -9.21 7.14
C LEU A 57 2.08 -9.33 5.61
N ALA A 58 2.35 -8.20 4.94
CA ALA A 58 2.56 -8.17 3.49
C ALA A 58 3.75 -9.05 3.06
N GLY A 59 4.84 -9.07 3.84
CA GLY A 59 6.00 -9.94 3.58
C GLY A 59 5.69 -11.44 3.67
N HIS A 60 4.64 -11.84 4.40
CA HIS A 60 4.21 -13.22 4.58
C HIS A 60 2.95 -13.56 3.77
N GLY A 61 2.63 -12.74 2.77
CA GLY A 61 1.52 -12.95 1.83
C GLY A 61 0.13 -12.56 2.36
N VAL A 62 0.03 -11.92 3.53
CA VAL A 62 -1.23 -11.38 4.05
C VAL A 62 -1.30 -9.89 3.72
N ILE A 63 -2.01 -9.53 2.67
CA ILE A 63 -2.04 -8.15 2.16
C ILE A 63 -3.30 -7.46 2.67
N LEU A 64 -3.15 -6.64 3.70
CA LEU A 64 -4.22 -5.75 4.14
C LEU A 64 -4.30 -4.51 3.25
N SER A 65 -5.53 -4.09 2.98
CA SER A 65 -5.81 -2.88 2.22
C SER A 65 -5.22 -1.63 2.86
N SER A 66 -4.35 -0.94 2.11
CA SER A 66 -3.73 0.31 2.55
C SER A 66 -3.53 1.28 1.39
N ALA A 67 -4.49 2.18 1.18
CA ALA A 67 -4.35 3.26 0.21
C ALA A 67 -3.27 4.31 0.60
N CYS A 68 -2.97 4.47 1.90
CA CYS A 68 -2.06 5.52 2.39
C CYS A 68 -0.58 5.10 2.54
N GLY A 69 -0.21 3.88 2.12
CA GLY A 69 1.17 3.38 2.29
C GLY A 69 1.66 3.30 3.75
N GLY A 70 0.74 3.22 4.70
CA GLY A 70 1.05 3.08 6.14
C GLY A 70 1.20 4.38 6.94
N GLY A 71 0.67 5.49 6.42
CA GLY A 71 0.56 6.78 7.12
C GLY A 71 -0.56 6.88 8.16
N GLY A 72 -1.44 5.87 8.30
CA GLY A 72 -2.51 5.85 9.30
C GLY A 72 -3.71 6.76 9.00
N SER A 73 -3.72 7.46 7.87
CA SER A 73 -4.77 8.42 7.50
C SER A 73 -6.00 7.80 6.82
N CYS A 74 -5.86 6.68 6.12
CA CYS A 74 -6.96 6.11 5.32
C CYS A 74 -7.94 5.21 6.10
N GLY A 75 -7.55 4.70 7.28
CA GLY A 75 -8.41 3.82 8.08
C GLY A 75 -8.78 2.47 7.47
N GLN A 76 -8.21 2.08 6.32
CA GLN A 76 -8.56 0.84 5.61
C GLN A 76 -7.87 -0.42 6.16
N CYS A 77 -6.69 -0.26 6.77
CA CYS A 77 -5.85 -1.35 7.27
C CYS A 77 -6.31 -1.90 8.63
N ARG A 78 -7.62 -2.09 8.80
CA ARG A 78 -8.23 -2.56 10.05
C ARG A 78 -7.95 -4.05 10.24
N CYS A 79 -7.50 -4.38 11.44
CA CYS A 79 -7.35 -5.75 11.93
C CYS A 79 -7.82 -5.83 13.37
N ILE A 80 -8.30 -6.98 13.80
CA ILE A 80 -8.63 -7.22 15.20
C ILE A 80 -7.39 -7.83 15.85
N VAL A 81 -6.89 -7.19 16.91
CA VAL A 81 -5.76 -7.70 17.67
C VAL A 81 -6.29 -8.19 19.01
N ARG A 82 -6.25 -9.51 19.21
CA ARG A 82 -6.70 -10.16 20.45
C ARG A 82 -5.61 -10.03 21.52
N GLU A 83 -4.36 -10.25 21.14
CA GLU A 83 -3.22 -10.23 22.06
C GLU A 83 -2.01 -9.50 21.45
N GLY A 84 -1.13 -8.96 22.30
CA GLY A 84 0.16 -8.40 21.88
C GLY A 84 0.16 -6.96 21.33
N GLY A 85 -0.99 -6.41 20.91
CA GLY A 85 -1.12 -5.13 20.19
C GLY A 85 -0.93 -3.82 20.98
N GLY A 86 -0.78 -3.90 22.30
CA GLY A 86 -0.62 -2.71 23.16
C GLY A 86 -1.85 -1.80 23.20
N SER A 87 -1.67 -0.57 23.68
CA SER A 87 -2.74 0.43 23.78
C SER A 87 -2.96 1.17 22.46
N ILE A 88 -4.16 1.73 22.28
CA ILE A 88 -4.51 2.50 21.09
C ILE A 88 -3.71 3.80 20.97
N LEU A 89 -3.03 3.98 19.83
CA LEU A 89 -2.26 5.17 19.56
C LEU A 89 -3.19 6.35 19.19
N PRO A 90 -2.80 7.60 19.49
CA PRO A 90 -3.58 8.78 19.09
C PRO A 90 -3.82 8.87 17.58
N THR A 91 -2.88 8.40 16.75
CA THR A 91 -3.00 8.36 15.29
C THR A 91 -4.14 7.46 14.81
N GLU A 92 -4.53 6.47 15.60
CA GLU A 92 -5.59 5.51 15.26
C GLU A 92 -6.96 5.99 15.74
N ARG A 93 -7.01 6.78 16.82
CA ARG A 93 -8.27 7.30 17.39
C ARG A 93 -9.06 8.16 16.42
N GLY A 94 -8.42 8.78 15.43
CA GLY A 94 -9.11 9.53 14.38
C GLY A 94 -9.91 8.66 13.41
N GLN A 95 -9.58 7.36 13.30
CA GLN A 95 -10.17 6.44 12.31
C GLN A 95 -10.92 5.25 12.94
N ILE A 96 -10.80 5.08 14.26
CA ILE A 96 -11.40 3.99 15.03
C ILE A 96 -12.32 4.58 16.09
N ASN A 97 -13.59 4.16 16.08
CA ASN A 97 -14.56 4.57 17.09
C ASN A 97 -14.31 3.84 18.43
N ASN A 98 -14.90 4.33 19.52
CA ASN A 98 -14.70 3.73 20.85
C ASN A 98 -15.24 2.29 20.96
N ARG A 99 -16.23 1.89 20.16
CA ARG A 99 -16.79 0.54 20.15
C ARG A 99 -15.80 -0.45 19.54
N ASP A 100 -15.25 -0.10 18.38
CA ASP A 100 -14.27 -0.87 17.64
C ASP A 100 -12.96 -0.99 18.43
N ALA A 101 -12.54 0.09 19.10
CA ALA A 101 -11.38 0.06 20.00
C ALA A 101 -11.58 -0.93 21.16
N ARG A 102 -12.79 -1.03 21.73
CA ARG A 102 -13.12 -2.04 22.76
C ARG A 102 -13.12 -3.47 22.21
N ASN A 103 -13.49 -3.64 20.95
CA ASN A 103 -13.44 -4.93 20.25
C ASN A 103 -12.01 -5.32 19.81
N GLY A 104 -10.99 -4.52 20.15
CA GLY A 104 -9.60 -4.79 19.78
C GLY A 104 -9.27 -4.44 18.33
N VAL A 105 -10.09 -3.63 17.64
CA VAL A 105 -9.77 -3.16 16.29
C VAL A 105 -8.61 -2.16 16.37
N ARG A 106 -7.59 -2.38 15.54
CA ARG A 106 -6.39 -1.55 15.43
C ARG A 106 -6.09 -1.28 13.95
N LEU A 107 -5.25 -0.28 13.67
CA LEU A 107 -4.70 -0.06 12.32
C LEU A 107 -3.37 -0.80 12.21
N SER A 108 -3.30 -1.84 11.38
CA SER A 108 -2.08 -2.65 11.22
C SER A 108 -0.86 -1.82 10.79
N CYS A 109 -1.06 -0.69 10.11
CA CYS A 109 0.05 0.18 9.73
C CYS A 109 0.66 1.00 10.87
N GLN A 110 -0.04 1.17 11.99
CA GLN A 110 0.43 1.94 13.15
C GLN A 110 0.87 1.04 14.30
N VAL A 111 0.39 -0.21 14.34
CA VAL A 111 0.73 -1.16 15.39
C VAL A 111 2.16 -1.68 15.19
N PRO A 112 3.09 -1.43 16.14
CA PRO A 112 4.44 -1.98 16.08
C PRO A 112 4.47 -3.42 16.59
N VAL A 113 5.18 -4.29 15.89
CA VAL A 113 5.41 -5.68 16.31
C VAL A 113 6.56 -5.71 17.33
N LYS A 114 6.24 -5.93 18.62
CA LYS A 114 7.24 -5.96 19.71
C LYS A 114 7.26 -7.25 20.52
N ARG A 115 6.18 -8.02 20.47
CA ARG A 115 5.92 -9.25 21.23
C ARG A 115 4.92 -10.08 20.44
N ASP A 116 4.75 -11.34 20.85
CA ASP A 116 3.84 -12.26 20.18
C ASP A 116 2.43 -11.70 20.09
N MET A 117 1.79 -11.90 18.94
CA MET A 117 0.50 -11.30 18.62
C MET A 117 -0.47 -12.34 18.07
N LEU A 118 -1.71 -12.27 18.54
CA LEU A 118 -2.84 -12.99 17.97
C LEU A 118 -3.73 -12.00 17.25
N ILE A 119 -3.90 -12.19 15.95
CA ILE A 119 -4.55 -11.24 15.05
C ILE A 119 -5.61 -11.96 14.23
N GLU A 120 -6.73 -11.29 14.03
CA GLU A 120 -7.83 -11.74 13.20
C GLU A 120 -8.03 -10.76 12.04
N VAL A 121 -8.04 -11.29 10.82
CA VAL A 121 -8.20 -10.58 9.55
C VAL A 121 -9.25 -11.27 8.69
N PRO A 122 -9.96 -10.55 7.81
CA PRO A 122 -10.88 -11.18 6.87
C PRO A 122 -10.16 -12.23 6.01
N PRO A 123 -10.75 -13.42 5.77
CA PRO A 123 -10.11 -14.50 5.01
C PRO A 123 -9.77 -14.10 3.57
N GLU A 124 -10.54 -13.17 2.99
CA GLU A 124 -10.29 -12.59 1.67
C GLU A 124 -8.89 -11.93 1.55
N MET A 125 -8.29 -11.49 2.66
CA MET A 125 -6.98 -10.85 2.70
C MET A 125 -5.81 -11.83 2.88
N LEU A 126 -6.11 -13.11 3.15
CA LEU A 126 -5.10 -14.17 3.30
C LEU A 126 -4.61 -14.70 1.95
N ASP A 127 -5.46 -14.66 0.92
CA ASP A 127 -5.23 -15.19 -0.42
C ASP A 127 -5.08 -14.10 -1.48
N ALA A 128 -4.32 -13.05 -1.16
CA ALA A 128 -4.05 -11.99 -2.13
C ALA A 128 -3.18 -12.53 -3.28
N ARG A 129 -3.77 -12.71 -4.46
CA ARG A 129 -3.08 -13.13 -5.69
C ARG A 129 -2.77 -11.93 -6.59
N LYS A 130 -1.69 -12.04 -7.36
CA LYS A 130 -1.30 -11.06 -8.37
C LYS A 130 -1.56 -11.65 -9.76
N TRP A 131 -2.21 -10.88 -10.62
CA TRP A 131 -2.58 -11.28 -11.98
C TRP A 131 -1.92 -10.37 -13.00
N LEU A 132 -1.40 -10.96 -14.07
CA LEU A 132 -1.02 -10.24 -15.28
C LEU A 132 -2.16 -10.33 -16.29
N CYS A 133 -2.91 -9.23 -16.43
CA CYS A 133 -4.07 -9.16 -17.30
C CYS A 133 -3.73 -8.44 -18.62
N THR A 134 -4.39 -8.83 -19.71
CA THR A 134 -4.27 -8.14 -21.00
C THR A 134 -5.39 -7.10 -21.17
N VAL A 135 -5.06 -5.91 -21.67
CA VAL A 135 -6.06 -4.88 -21.98
C VAL A 135 -6.87 -5.31 -23.21
N GLN A 136 -8.17 -5.55 -23.03
CA GLN A 136 -9.08 -5.90 -24.12
C GLN A 136 -9.67 -4.66 -24.78
N SER A 137 -10.09 -3.67 -23.98
CA SER A 137 -10.62 -2.41 -24.49
C SER A 137 -10.38 -1.26 -23.52
N ASN A 138 -10.25 -0.05 -24.05
CA ASN A 138 -10.04 1.18 -23.28
C ASN A 138 -10.82 2.35 -23.91
N ARG A 139 -12.15 2.33 -23.78
CA ARG A 139 -13.04 3.27 -24.47
C ARG A 139 -13.47 4.42 -23.56
N ASN A 140 -13.72 5.60 -24.13
CA ASN A 140 -14.30 6.72 -23.38
C ASN A 140 -15.79 6.48 -23.15
N VAL A 141 -16.22 6.55 -21.88
CA VAL A 141 -17.64 6.54 -21.51
C VAL A 141 -18.13 7.94 -21.20
N ALA A 142 -17.24 8.80 -20.70
CA ALA A 142 -17.49 10.23 -20.50
C ALA A 142 -16.24 11.05 -20.86
N THR A 143 -16.36 12.37 -20.81
CA THR A 143 -15.26 13.31 -21.13
C THR A 143 -13.95 12.95 -20.43
N PHE A 144 -14.00 12.63 -19.13
CA PHE A 144 -12.83 12.31 -18.31
C PHE A 144 -12.85 10.90 -17.73
N ILE A 145 -13.69 9.99 -18.23
CA ILE A 145 -13.81 8.63 -17.70
C ILE A 145 -13.64 7.63 -18.84
N LYS A 146 -12.67 6.73 -18.67
CA LYS A 146 -12.43 5.59 -19.55
C LYS A 146 -12.88 4.30 -18.88
N GLU A 147 -13.57 3.46 -19.64
CA GLU A 147 -13.86 2.09 -19.25
C GLU A 147 -12.70 1.20 -19.72
N LEU A 148 -11.97 0.68 -18.74
CA LEU A 148 -10.87 -0.25 -18.95
C LEU A 148 -11.39 -1.67 -18.73
N VAL A 149 -11.35 -2.49 -19.78
CA VAL A 149 -11.70 -3.91 -19.73
C VAL A 149 -10.43 -4.73 -19.83
N LEU A 150 -10.17 -5.53 -18.81
CA LEU A 150 -9.01 -6.40 -18.70
C LEU A 150 -9.47 -7.86 -18.83
N LYS A 151 -8.78 -8.64 -19.66
CA LYS A 151 -8.95 -10.08 -19.77
C LYS A 151 -8.02 -10.78 -18.77
N LEU A 152 -8.58 -11.66 -17.95
CA LEU A 152 -7.79 -12.53 -17.07
C LEU A 152 -7.17 -13.70 -17.85
N PRO A 153 -6.06 -14.28 -17.36
CA PRO A 153 -5.55 -15.55 -17.85
C PRO A 153 -6.61 -16.66 -17.72
N GLU A 154 -6.58 -17.64 -18.62
CA GLU A 154 -7.70 -18.57 -18.88
C GLU A 154 -8.06 -19.50 -17.70
N ASP A 155 -7.16 -19.65 -16.74
CA ASP A 155 -7.32 -20.55 -15.58
C ASP A 155 -7.61 -19.82 -14.25
N GLU A 156 -7.84 -18.50 -14.26
CA GLU A 156 -8.03 -17.72 -13.03
C GLU A 156 -9.37 -16.99 -12.96
N GLU A 157 -10.10 -17.23 -11.87
CA GLU A 157 -11.33 -16.53 -11.51
C GLU A 157 -11.11 -15.65 -10.27
N VAL A 158 -11.60 -14.41 -10.34
CA VAL A 158 -11.61 -13.51 -9.18
C VAL A 158 -12.91 -13.73 -8.44
N ASN A 159 -12.85 -14.38 -7.29
CA ASN A 159 -13.96 -14.45 -6.36
C ASN A 159 -14.06 -13.12 -5.60
N PHE A 160 -14.81 -12.16 -6.15
CA PHE A 160 -15.05 -10.88 -5.49
C PHE A 160 -16.52 -10.70 -5.11
N ARG A 161 -16.75 -9.91 -4.07
CA ARG A 161 -18.08 -9.41 -3.71
C ARG A 161 -18.33 -8.07 -4.40
N ALA A 162 -19.57 -7.83 -4.82
CA ALA A 162 -19.96 -6.53 -5.40
C ALA A 162 -19.61 -5.39 -4.43
N GLY A 163 -18.98 -4.33 -4.95
CA GLY A 163 -18.43 -3.24 -4.14
C GLY A 163 -16.97 -3.45 -3.70
N GLY A 164 -16.36 -4.58 -4.03
CA GLY A 164 -14.92 -4.77 -3.90
C GLY A 164 -14.11 -3.87 -4.84
N TYR A 165 -12.79 -3.84 -4.61
CA TYR A 165 -11.81 -3.16 -5.44
C TYR A 165 -10.58 -4.03 -5.63
N ILE A 166 -9.84 -3.77 -6.71
CA ILE A 166 -8.52 -4.35 -6.97
C ILE A 166 -7.46 -3.27 -6.88
N GLN A 167 -6.21 -3.67 -6.67
CA GLN A 167 -5.06 -2.78 -6.76
C GLN A 167 -4.35 -2.99 -8.08
N ILE A 168 -4.15 -1.92 -8.85
CA ILE A 168 -3.32 -1.95 -10.05
C ILE A 168 -1.95 -1.40 -9.67
N GLU A 169 -0.92 -2.16 -10.05
CA GLU A 169 0.49 -1.75 -10.01
C GLU A 169 0.87 -1.20 -11.38
N VAL A 170 1.33 0.05 -11.42
CA VAL A 170 1.79 0.70 -12.66
C VAL A 170 3.30 0.90 -12.58
N PRO A 171 4.05 0.38 -13.58
CA PRO A 171 5.51 0.53 -13.61
C PRO A 171 5.91 1.98 -13.89
N PRO A 172 7.20 2.34 -13.69
CA PRO A 172 7.73 3.63 -14.07
C PRO A 172 7.48 3.91 -15.55
N HIS A 173 6.90 5.07 -15.84
CA HIS A 173 6.55 5.45 -17.21
C HIS A 173 6.52 6.96 -17.38
N THR A 174 6.59 7.39 -18.64
CA THR A 174 6.40 8.77 -19.06
C THR A 174 5.24 8.80 -20.05
N LEU A 175 4.21 9.59 -19.74
CA LEU A 175 2.98 9.64 -20.52
C LEU A 175 2.63 11.09 -20.87
N GLU A 176 2.30 11.32 -22.14
CA GLU A 176 1.77 12.59 -22.62
C GLU A 176 0.29 12.47 -22.93
N TYR A 177 -0.53 13.41 -22.47
CA TYR A 177 -1.98 13.38 -22.69
C TYR A 177 -2.35 13.51 -24.18
N ARG A 178 -1.42 13.98 -25.01
CA ARG A 178 -1.52 14.03 -26.48
C ARG A 178 -1.67 12.66 -27.13
N ASN A 179 -1.14 11.63 -26.49
CA ASN A 179 -1.14 10.27 -27.02
C ASN A 179 -2.39 9.48 -26.59
N PHE A 180 -3.32 10.12 -25.89
CA PHE A 180 -4.57 9.48 -25.52
C PHE A 180 -5.52 9.44 -26.72
N ASP A 181 -6.02 8.23 -26.99
CA ASP A 181 -7.12 8.02 -27.92
C ASP A 181 -8.42 8.52 -27.28
N ILE A 182 -8.97 9.63 -27.78
CA ILE A 182 -10.18 10.28 -27.27
C ILE A 182 -11.21 10.36 -28.40
N ASP A 183 -12.41 9.86 -28.11
CA ASP A 183 -13.55 9.92 -29.02
C ASP A 183 -13.90 11.38 -29.40
N GLU A 184 -14.23 11.61 -30.66
CA GLU A 184 -14.55 12.93 -31.23
C GLU A 184 -15.61 13.69 -30.42
N ARG A 185 -16.57 12.95 -29.85
CA ARG A 185 -17.65 13.49 -29.01
C ARG A 185 -17.16 14.26 -27.79
N PHE A 186 -15.96 13.93 -27.29
CA PHE A 186 -15.40 14.53 -26.07
C PHE A 186 -14.24 15.49 -26.35
N LEU A 187 -13.78 15.61 -27.60
CA LEU A 187 -12.63 16.46 -27.95
C LEU A 187 -12.86 17.96 -27.68
N SER A 188 -14.11 18.41 -27.74
CA SER A 188 -14.48 19.82 -27.52
C SER A 188 -14.06 20.32 -26.14
N ASP A 189 -14.38 19.55 -25.09
CA ASP A 189 -14.00 19.86 -23.71
C ASP A 189 -12.49 19.73 -23.50
N TRP A 190 -11.86 18.71 -24.08
CA TRP A 190 -10.41 18.51 -23.99
C TRP A 190 -9.62 19.67 -24.58
N THR A 191 -10.10 20.19 -25.71
CA THR A 191 -9.52 21.37 -26.36
C THR A 191 -9.79 22.63 -25.55
N LYS A 192 -11.02 22.81 -25.07
CA LYS A 192 -11.42 23.97 -24.24
C LYS A 192 -10.56 24.10 -22.98
N PHE A 193 -10.31 22.98 -22.29
CA PHE A 193 -9.49 22.97 -21.08
C PHE A 193 -8.00 22.74 -21.32
N LYS A 194 -7.56 22.70 -22.60
CA LYS A 194 -6.15 22.49 -22.98
C LYS A 194 -5.53 21.24 -22.34
N MET A 195 -6.31 20.16 -22.21
CA MET A 195 -5.89 18.94 -21.52
C MET A 195 -4.65 18.27 -22.15
N PHE A 196 -4.46 18.45 -23.45
CA PHE A 196 -3.32 17.92 -24.21
C PHE A 196 -1.96 18.56 -23.85
N GLN A 197 -1.91 19.55 -22.96
CA GLN A 197 -0.66 20.14 -22.49
C GLN A 197 0.02 19.30 -21.39
N TYR A 198 -0.72 18.43 -20.71
CA TYR A 198 -0.23 17.73 -19.53
C TYR A 198 0.65 16.53 -19.87
N ARG A 199 1.66 16.32 -19.02
CA ARG A 199 2.58 15.18 -19.04
C ARG A 199 2.69 14.61 -17.63
N SER A 200 2.62 13.28 -17.51
CA SER A 200 2.82 12.57 -16.25
C SER A 200 4.12 11.79 -16.32
N HIS A 201 5.01 12.04 -15.37
CA HIS A 201 6.29 11.36 -15.23
C HIS A 201 6.32 10.62 -13.89
N VAL A 202 6.50 9.32 -13.95
CA VAL A 202 6.47 8.44 -12.79
C VAL A 202 7.76 7.63 -12.75
N TYR A 203 8.62 7.91 -11.76
CA TYR A 203 9.93 7.28 -11.64
C TYR A 203 9.93 6.01 -10.77
N THR A 204 8.90 5.82 -9.96
CA THR A 204 8.78 4.69 -9.02
C THR A 204 7.50 3.91 -9.32
N PRO A 205 7.49 2.58 -9.19
CA PRO A 205 6.25 1.81 -9.26
C PRO A 205 5.22 2.37 -8.27
N VAL A 206 3.99 2.53 -8.74
CA VAL A 206 2.91 3.08 -7.94
C VAL A 206 1.74 2.11 -7.94
N THR A 207 1.03 2.01 -6.81
CA THR A 207 -0.18 1.19 -6.69
C THR A 207 -1.39 2.05 -6.36
N ARG A 208 -2.53 1.76 -7.00
CA ARG A 208 -3.82 2.42 -6.74
C ARG A 208 -4.98 1.44 -6.76
N ALA A 209 -5.96 1.71 -5.90
CA ALA A 209 -7.19 0.94 -5.81
C ALA A 209 -8.22 1.43 -6.83
N TYR A 210 -8.85 0.50 -7.54
CA TYR A 210 -9.95 0.74 -8.46
C TYR A 210 -11.10 -0.23 -8.17
N SER A 211 -12.30 0.31 -8.06
CA SER A 211 -13.50 -0.49 -7.81
C SER A 211 -13.89 -1.30 -9.05
N MET A 212 -14.34 -2.54 -8.84
CA MET A 212 -14.89 -3.36 -9.92
C MET A 212 -16.22 -2.79 -10.37
N ALA A 213 -16.36 -2.59 -11.68
CA ALA A 213 -17.61 -2.19 -12.32
C ALA A 213 -18.41 -3.40 -12.82
N ASN A 214 -17.79 -4.58 -12.96
CA ASN A 214 -18.47 -5.82 -13.33
C ASN A 214 -19.15 -6.49 -12.13
N TRP A 215 -20.17 -7.30 -12.40
CA TRP A 215 -20.81 -8.13 -11.39
C TRP A 215 -20.08 -9.49 -11.24
N PRO A 216 -20.14 -10.17 -10.08
CA PRO A 216 -19.38 -11.39 -9.83
C PRO A 216 -19.58 -12.55 -10.82
N GLY A 217 -20.69 -12.61 -11.57
CA GLY A 217 -20.90 -13.64 -12.58
C GLY A 217 -20.39 -13.30 -13.99
N GLU A 218 -19.86 -12.10 -14.22
CA GLU A 218 -19.06 -11.80 -15.42
C GLU A 218 -17.65 -12.36 -15.25
N LYS A 219 -17.49 -13.65 -15.52
CA LYS A 219 -16.23 -14.39 -15.38
C LYS A 219 -15.22 -14.03 -16.47
N GLY A 220 -13.92 -14.09 -16.13
CA GLY A 220 -12.81 -13.90 -17.06
C GLY A 220 -12.50 -12.46 -17.49
N ILE A 221 -13.31 -11.49 -17.05
CA ILE A 221 -13.11 -10.06 -17.33
C ILE A 221 -13.16 -9.22 -16.07
N ILE A 222 -12.36 -8.16 -16.04
CA ILE A 222 -12.45 -7.09 -15.04
C ILE A 222 -12.79 -5.80 -15.77
N LYS A 223 -13.84 -5.13 -15.33
CA LYS A 223 -14.24 -3.81 -15.86
C LYS A 223 -13.98 -2.75 -14.81
N LEU A 224 -13.35 -1.65 -15.20
CA LEU A 224 -13.04 -0.53 -14.31
C LEU A 224 -13.41 0.78 -14.98
N ASN A 225 -13.92 1.72 -14.19
CA ASN A 225 -14.14 3.10 -14.63
C ASN A 225 -13.03 3.97 -14.06
N VAL A 226 -12.07 4.36 -14.91
CA VAL A 226 -10.90 5.13 -14.52
C VAL A 226 -11.12 6.59 -14.91
N ARG A 227 -11.21 7.45 -13.90
CA ARG A 227 -11.26 8.89 -14.08
C ARG A 227 -9.85 9.45 -14.26
N ILE A 228 -9.70 10.35 -15.22
CA ILE A 228 -8.46 11.10 -15.45
C ILE A 228 -8.30 12.15 -14.36
N ALA A 229 -7.22 12.05 -13.59
CA ALA A 229 -6.89 12.98 -12.53
C ALA A 229 -6.08 14.17 -13.09
N SER A 230 -6.79 15.12 -13.72
CA SER A 230 -6.21 16.42 -14.08
C SER A 230 -6.01 17.30 -12.83
N PRO A 231 -5.10 18.29 -12.86
CA PRO A 231 -4.96 19.26 -11.78
C PRO A 231 -6.31 19.92 -11.40
N PRO A 232 -6.55 20.22 -10.12
CA PRO A 232 -7.78 20.87 -9.68
C PRO A 232 -8.03 22.21 -10.42
N PRO A 233 -9.28 22.52 -10.79
CA PRO A 233 -9.59 23.79 -11.44
C PRO A 233 -9.25 24.96 -10.51
N GLY A 234 -8.55 25.97 -11.02
CA GLY A 234 -8.12 27.14 -10.25
C GLY A 234 -6.81 26.98 -9.46
N SER A 235 -6.14 25.83 -9.58
CA SER A 235 -4.78 25.63 -9.06
C SER A 235 -3.73 25.95 -10.13
N ASP A 236 -2.50 26.30 -9.71
CA ASP A 236 -1.43 26.65 -10.64
C ASP A 236 -1.19 25.53 -11.66
N ALA A 237 -1.07 25.90 -12.94
CA ALA A 237 -0.82 24.97 -14.04
C ALA A 237 0.53 24.23 -13.93
N SER A 238 1.37 24.60 -12.95
CA SER A 238 2.64 23.95 -12.59
C SER A 238 2.48 22.75 -11.67
N LEU A 239 1.29 22.54 -11.06
CA LEU A 239 1.05 21.32 -10.28
C LEU A 239 1.09 20.11 -11.22
N PRO A 240 1.92 19.10 -10.91
CA PRO A 240 2.00 17.92 -11.74
C PRO A 240 0.63 17.22 -11.77
N PRO A 241 0.16 16.76 -12.93
CA PRO A 241 -0.97 15.82 -12.98
C PRO A 241 -0.64 14.60 -12.12
N ASP A 242 -1.67 13.91 -11.62
CA ASP A 242 -1.47 12.79 -10.69
C ASP A 242 -0.47 11.76 -11.25
N ARG A 243 0.26 11.10 -10.36
CA ARG A 243 1.25 10.05 -10.68
C ARG A 243 0.59 8.80 -11.26
N PHE A 244 -0.73 8.77 -11.36
CA PHE A 244 -1.52 7.74 -12.00
C PHE A 244 -2.34 8.37 -13.13
N PRO A 245 -1.77 8.56 -14.32
CA PRO A 245 -2.60 8.83 -15.49
C PRO A 245 -3.49 7.60 -15.76
N PRO A 246 -4.66 7.76 -16.42
CA PRO A 246 -5.39 6.62 -16.93
C PRO A 246 -4.41 5.77 -17.75
N ILE A 247 -4.36 4.48 -17.45
CA ILE A 247 -3.53 3.51 -18.17
C ILE A 247 -3.86 3.68 -19.65
N SER A 248 -2.99 4.35 -20.41
CA SER A 248 -3.16 4.42 -21.85
C SER A 248 -2.94 3.02 -22.39
N SER A 249 -3.59 2.74 -23.51
CA SER A 249 -3.42 1.55 -24.33
C SER A 249 -1.96 1.28 -24.80
N THR A 250 -0.96 2.02 -24.30
CA THR A 250 0.45 1.84 -24.60
C THR A 250 1.18 0.81 -23.72
N CYS A 251 0.48 -0.02 -22.93
CA CYS A 251 1.04 -1.27 -22.40
C CYS A 251 1.15 -2.38 -23.48
N ASN A 252 1.40 -2.01 -24.74
CA ASN A 252 1.66 -2.93 -25.85
C ASN A 252 2.34 -2.27 -27.08
N ARG A 253 3.27 -1.33 -26.84
CA ARG A 253 4.25 -0.92 -27.86
C ARG A 253 5.66 -0.87 -27.27
N GLU A 254 6.08 -1.97 -26.65
CA GLU A 254 7.50 -2.30 -26.59
C GLU A 254 7.73 -3.54 -27.45
N THR A 255 8.38 -3.29 -28.58
CA THR A 255 9.44 -4.12 -29.18
C THR A 255 9.13 -5.60 -29.42
N ARG A 256 8.88 -5.92 -30.69
CA ARG A 256 9.74 -6.90 -31.36
C ARG A 256 11.17 -6.39 -31.43
#